data_AF-A0A849ZRC6-F1
#
_entry.id   AF-A0A849ZRC6-F1
#
_cell.length_a   1.000
_cell.length_b   1.000
_cell.length_c   1.000
_cell.angle_alpha   90.00
_cell.angle_beta   90.00
_cell.angle_gamma   90.00
#
_symmetry.space_group_name_H-M   'P 1'
#
loop_
_entity.id
_entity.type
_entity.pdbx_description
1 polymer ?
#
loop_
_entity_poly.entity_id
_entity_poly.type
_entity_poly.pdbx_seq_one_letter_code
_entity_poly.pdbx_strand_id
1 'polypeptide(L)'
;MRSQIVSAMAAGVFALPAAALAHRLPQEIEPNATAGEATPLVAPARIQGNILPNGDVDVYSFTASAGDRVFAATMTSWSASASTDSVLDLLDTDGTTVLETDNDDGTLGATSSSIAGAVIPADGTYYLRVRHSVATGQLRPYELYVVLRGGLQQVEVEPNDVFPGTPLSGTGWAGGALANGLDVDNYAIDLQAGETVFVSLDLDPERDTVEWNGRVGLGTFGGLVLVVNDAGAETPDSEALFMTARNAGTYGIQVLSATGVESGTYQLSAQIFPAPPPCLVANSLNVPVAIPAGPGVATSTLDLFECIRTG
;
A
#
# COMPACT_ATOMS: atom_id res chain seq x y z
N MET A 1 -21.60 -23.68 -21.87
CA MET A 1 -20.99 -23.86 -23.20
C MET A 1 -19.61 -24.47 -22.98
N ARG A 2 -19.35 -25.66 -23.52
CA ARG A 2 -18.06 -26.35 -23.38
C ARG A 2 -17.06 -25.67 -24.31
N SER A 3 -16.06 -24.98 -23.76
CA SER A 3 -14.90 -24.55 -24.55
C SER A 3 -13.90 -25.71 -24.57
N GLN A 4 -13.75 -26.36 -25.72
CA GLN A 4 -12.68 -27.33 -25.95
C GLN A 4 -11.43 -26.55 -26.38
N ILE A 5 -10.37 -26.57 -25.57
CA ILE A 5 -9.06 -26.07 -25.99
C ILE A 5 -8.29 -27.26 -26.57
N VAL A 6 -8.12 -27.28 -27.89
CA VAL A 6 -7.21 -28.18 -28.60
C VAL A 6 -5.90 -27.42 -28.78
N SER A 7 -4.82 -27.87 -28.13
CA SER A 7 -3.48 -27.35 -28.42
C SER A 7 -2.77 -28.31 -29.37
N ALA A 8 -2.75 -27.96 -30.65
CA ALA A 8 -1.76 -28.48 -31.59
C ALA A 8 -0.61 -27.46 -31.63
N MET A 9 0.63 -27.92 -31.51
CA MET A 9 1.80 -27.05 -31.69
C MET A 9 1.87 -26.58 -33.15
N ALA A 10 1.24 -25.45 -33.42
CA ALA A 10 1.60 -24.52 -34.48
C ALA A 10 1.85 -23.18 -33.79
N ALA A 11 2.94 -22.51 -34.15
CA ALA A 11 3.31 -21.21 -33.59
C ALA A 11 2.16 -20.20 -33.77
N GLY A 12 1.41 -19.98 -32.69
CA GLY A 12 0.29 -19.07 -32.61
C GLY A 12 0.13 -18.67 -31.15
N VAL A 13 0.35 -17.38 -30.86
CA VAL A 13 0.18 -16.79 -29.54
C VAL A 13 -1.29 -16.92 -29.15
N PHE A 14 -1.62 -17.86 -28.27
CA PHE A 14 -2.92 -17.91 -27.61
C PHE A 14 -2.85 -17.00 -26.39
N ALA A 15 -3.52 -15.84 -26.48
CA ALA A 15 -3.74 -15.00 -25.32
C ALA A 15 -4.67 -15.72 -24.34
N LEU A 16 -4.16 -16.02 -23.15
CA LEU A 16 -5.00 -16.37 -22.00
C LEU A 16 -5.85 -15.14 -21.66
N PRO A 17 -7.13 -15.29 -21.27
CA PRO A 17 -7.88 -14.19 -20.69
C PRO A 17 -7.15 -13.72 -19.43
N ALA A 18 -6.85 -12.43 -19.36
CA ALA A 18 -6.00 -11.79 -18.33
C ALA A 18 -6.42 -12.07 -16.88
N ALA A 19 -7.64 -12.54 -16.65
CA ALA A 19 -8.18 -12.84 -15.33
C ALA A 19 -7.54 -14.06 -14.63
N ALA A 20 -6.89 -14.98 -15.35
CA ALA A 20 -6.37 -16.22 -14.76
C ALA A 20 -4.96 -16.10 -14.12
N LEU A 21 -4.32 -14.93 -14.18
CA LEU A 21 -2.98 -14.66 -13.62
C LEU A 21 -2.98 -13.61 -12.51
N ALA A 22 -4.15 -13.11 -12.10
CA ALA A 22 -4.31 -11.95 -11.21
C ALA A 22 -4.11 -12.25 -9.71
N HIS A 23 -3.23 -13.19 -9.35
CA HIS A 23 -2.86 -13.45 -7.95
C HIS A 23 -1.61 -12.67 -7.50
N ARG A 24 -0.97 -11.95 -8.42
CA ARG A 24 0.21 -11.13 -8.11
C ARG A 24 -0.16 -9.66 -8.25
N LEU A 25 0.33 -8.85 -7.32
CA LEU A 25 0.27 -7.39 -7.45
C LEU A 25 0.91 -6.97 -8.79
N PRO A 26 0.49 -5.82 -9.35
CA PRO A 26 1.30 -5.15 -10.37
C PRO A 26 2.76 -5.12 -9.93
N GLN A 27 3.67 -5.33 -10.87
CA GLN A 27 5.10 -5.28 -10.61
C GLN A 27 5.67 -4.00 -11.24
N GLU A 28 6.77 -3.52 -10.68
CA GLU A 28 7.65 -2.55 -11.35
C GLU A 28 8.06 -3.00 -12.75
N ILE A 29 8.56 -2.07 -13.57
CA ILE A 29 9.00 -2.32 -14.94
C ILE A 29 10.44 -1.83 -15.11
N GLU A 30 11.41 -2.76 -15.11
CA GLU A 30 12.81 -2.44 -15.38
C GLU A 30 13.12 -2.15 -16.86
N PRO A 31 14.06 -1.24 -17.17
CA PRO A 31 14.76 -0.35 -16.24
C PRO A 31 13.87 0.81 -15.78
N ASN A 32 13.99 1.24 -14.52
CA ASN A 32 13.20 2.36 -13.97
C ASN A 32 14.00 3.33 -13.06
N ALA A 33 15.34 3.31 -13.11
CA ALA A 33 16.19 4.04 -12.17
C ALA A 33 16.23 5.57 -12.35
N THR A 34 15.48 6.11 -13.31
CA THR A 34 15.44 7.54 -13.61
C THR A 34 14.00 8.00 -13.86
N ALA A 35 13.74 9.31 -13.70
CA ALA A 35 12.44 9.90 -14.01
C ALA A 35 11.98 9.67 -15.47
N GLY A 36 12.93 9.57 -16.41
CA GLY A 36 12.62 9.28 -17.83
C GLY A 36 12.24 7.82 -18.11
N GLU A 37 12.52 6.92 -17.18
CA GLU A 37 12.28 5.47 -17.26
C GLU A 37 11.25 5.01 -16.20
N ALA A 38 10.71 5.96 -15.42
CA ALA A 38 9.90 5.67 -14.26
C ALA A 38 8.68 4.79 -14.58
N THR A 39 8.41 3.81 -13.72
CA THR A 39 7.21 2.97 -13.83
C THR A 39 5.95 3.84 -13.58
N PRO A 40 5.01 3.96 -14.54
CA PRO A 40 3.84 4.80 -14.37
C PRO A 40 2.82 4.17 -13.41
N LEU A 41 2.29 4.99 -12.50
CA LEU A 41 1.26 4.65 -11.54
C LEU A 41 -0.03 5.43 -11.80
N VAL A 42 -1.16 4.80 -11.49
CA VAL A 42 -2.46 5.46 -11.40
C VAL A 42 -2.93 5.32 -9.96
N ALA A 43 -2.97 6.45 -9.22
CA ALA A 43 -3.39 6.45 -7.83
C ALA A 43 -4.93 6.25 -7.69
N PRO A 44 -5.41 5.53 -6.66
CA PRO A 44 -4.62 4.83 -5.65
C PRO A 44 -3.92 3.59 -6.24
N ALA A 45 -2.66 3.39 -5.87
CA ALA A 45 -1.81 2.31 -6.39
C ALA A 45 -1.25 1.45 -5.25
N ARG A 46 -1.17 0.15 -5.52
CA ARG A 46 -0.41 -0.83 -4.72
C ARG A 46 0.41 -1.65 -5.71
N ILE A 47 1.74 -1.51 -5.63
CA ILE A 47 2.68 -2.12 -6.56
C ILE A 47 3.77 -2.85 -5.78
N GLN A 48 4.29 -3.93 -6.35
CA GLN A 48 5.41 -4.67 -5.77
C GLN A 48 6.68 -4.37 -6.57
N GLY A 49 7.77 -4.13 -5.85
CA GLY A 49 9.08 -3.90 -6.44
C GLY A 49 10.20 -4.64 -5.72
N ASN A 50 11.40 -4.57 -6.28
CA ASN A 50 12.60 -5.18 -5.75
C ASN A 50 13.79 -4.26 -5.97
N ILE A 51 14.40 -3.81 -4.89
CA ILE A 51 15.73 -3.20 -4.96
C ILE A 51 16.74 -4.34 -5.17
N LEU A 52 17.00 -4.67 -6.44
CA LEU A 52 17.90 -5.72 -6.87
C LEU A 52 18.37 -5.48 -8.32
N PRO A 53 19.67 -5.23 -8.55
CA PRO A 53 20.81 -5.58 -7.71
C PRO A 53 21.12 -4.57 -6.57
N ASN A 54 22.26 -4.73 -5.89
CA ASN A 54 22.73 -3.73 -4.94
C ASN A 54 22.89 -2.36 -5.63
N GLY A 55 22.41 -1.30 -4.98
CA GLY A 55 22.47 0.06 -5.51
C GLY A 55 21.40 0.37 -6.54
N ASP A 56 20.45 -0.55 -6.72
CA ASP A 56 19.25 -0.33 -7.50
C ASP A 56 18.35 0.73 -6.88
N VAL A 57 17.58 1.38 -7.74
CA VAL A 57 16.72 2.51 -7.41
C VAL A 57 15.49 2.38 -8.28
N ASP A 58 14.32 2.36 -7.66
CA ASP A 58 13.07 2.25 -8.40
C ASP A 58 12.37 3.61 -8.43
N VAL A 59 12.14 4.15 -9.63
CA VAL A 59 11.39 5.39 -9.80
C VAL A 59 10.01 5.09 -10.36
N TYR A 60 8.99 5.68 -9.74
CA TYR A 60 7.60 5.62 -10.14
C TYR A 60 7.10 7.02 -10.51
N SER A 61 6.21 7.14 -11.49
CA SER A 61 5.62 8.42 -11.89
C SER A 61 4.12 8.44 -11.69
N PHE A 62 3.56 9.59 -11.33
CA PHE A 62 2.11 9.79 -11.19
C PHE A 62 1.75 11.25 -11.49
N THR A 63 0.53 11.48 -11.95
CA THR A 63 0.01 12.84 -12.18
C THR A 63 -0.72 13.33 -10.94
N ALA A 64 -0.47 14.56 -10.52
CA ALA A 64 -1.16 15.22 -9.41
C ALA A 64 -1.49 16.68 -9.74
N SER A 65 -2.48 17.23 -9.06
CA SER A 65 -2.92 18.61 -9.17
C SER A 65 -2.39 19.44 -8.01
N ALA A 66 -2.25 20.75 -8.21
CA ALA A 66 -1.87 21.69 -7.16
C ALA A 66 -2.82 21.57 -5.96
N GLY A 67 -2.26 21.40 -4.77
CA GLY A 67 -3.00 21.22 -3.52
C GLY A 67 -3.44 19.78 -3.23
N ASP A 68 -3.19 18.83 -4.14
CA ASP A 68 -3.27 17.41 -3.78
C ASP A 68 -2.22 17.10 -2.70
N ARG A 69 -2.51 16.10 -1.90
CA ARG A 69 -1.62 15.57 -0.86
C ARG A 69 -1.25 14.13 -1.15
N VAL A 70 0.04 13.84 -1.08
CA VAL A 70 0.61 12.51 -1.32
C VAL A 70 0.69 11.77 0.01
N PHE A 71 0.08 10.59 0.05
CA PHE A 71 0.28 9.59 1.10
C PHE A 71 0.90 8.36 0.44
N ALA A 72 2.12 8.03 0.79
CA ALA A 72 2.85 6.90 0.22
C ALA A 72 3.65 6.19 1.31
N ALA A 73 3.71 4.87 1.26
CA ALA A 73 4.45 4.10 2.26
C ALA A 73 4.91 2.76 1.71
N THR A 74 6.05 2.28 2.21
CA THR A 74 6.61 0.98 1.87
C THR A 74 6.23 -0.07 2.91
N MET A 75 5.90 -1.29 2.46
CA MET A 75 5.79 -2.46 3.32
C MET A 75 6.97 -3.38 3.00
N THR A 76 7.93 -3.48 3.92
CA THR A 76 9.17 -4.23 3.73
C THR A 76 9.28 -5.47 4.61
N SER A 77 8.30 -5.72 5.49
CA SER A 77 8.26 -6.90 6.37
C SER A 77 8.30 -8.26 5.66
N TRP A 78 7.93 -8.30 4.37
CA TRP A 78 8.00 -9.51 3.54
C TRP A 78 9.31 -9.67 2.77
N SER A 79 10.23 -8.70 2.89
CA SER A 79 11.52 -8.74 2.25
C SER A 79 12.31 -9.96 2.74
N ALA A 80 12.72 -10.82 1.82
CA ALA A 80 13.61 -11.96 2.10
C ALA A 80 15.09 -11.54 2.26
N SER A 81 15.35 -10.24 2.39
CA SER A 81 16.67 -9.67 2.65
C SER A 81 16.98 -9.62 4.15
N ALA A 82 18.25 -9.40 4.50
CA ALA A 82 18.66 -9.23 5.89
C ALA A 82 18.23 -7.88 6.49
N SER A 83 17.76 -6.94 5.66
CA SER A 83 17.37 -5.60 6.03
C SER A 83 16.03 -5.23 5.39
N THR A 84 15.27 -4.40 6.10
CA THR A 84 13.97 -3.84 5.73
C THR A 84 14.03 -2.32 5.52
N ASP A 85 15.24 -1.77 5.51
CA ASP A 85 15.56 -0.34 5.56
C ASP A 85 15.42 0.33 4.18
N SER A 86 14.29 0.99 3.99
CA SER A 86 13.89 1.64 2.74
C SER A 86 13.88 3.14 2.88
N VAL A 87 14.36 3.85 1.85
CA VAL A 87 14.18 5.29 1.72
C VAL A 87 13.16 5.58 0.64
N LEU A 88 12.23 6.47 0.94
CA LEU A 88 11.22 6.96 0.04
C LEU A 88 11.42 8.46 -0.17
N ASP A 89 11.59 8.87 -1.42
CA ASP A 89 11.65 10.29 -1.79
C ASP A 89 10.43 10.65 -2.65
N LEU A 90 9.78 11.77 -2.37
CA LEU A 90 8.87 12.46 -3.29
C LEU A 90 9.69 13.48 -4.09
N LEU A 91 9.72 13.33 -5.41
CA LEU A 91 10.45 14.22 -6.31
C LEU A 91 9.47 15.10 -7.11
N ASP A 92 9.89 16.34 -7.35
CA ASP A 92 9.20 17.34 -8.16
C ASP A 92 9.16 16.93 -9.65
N THR A 93 8.44 17.71 -10.44
CA THR A 93 8.21 17.58 -11.88
C THR A 93 9.47 17.59 -12.75
N ASP A 94 10.61 18.06 -12.23
CA ASP A 94 11.90 17.94 -12.90
C ASP A 94 12.54 16.54 -12.75
N GLY A 95 11.97 15.67 -11.92
CA GLY A 95 12.42 14.31 -11.67
C GLY A 95 13.67 14.19 -10.78
N THR A 96 14.12 15.27 -10.16
CA THR A 96 15.38 15.33 -9.41
C THR A 96 15.31 16.11 -8.10
N THR A 97 14.53 17.19 -8.04
CA THR A 97 14.33 17.99 -6.85
C THR A 97 13.50 17.19 -5.85
N VAL A 98 14.05 16.95 -4.66
CA VAL A 98 13.36 16.27 -3.58
C VAL A 98 12.44 17.27 -2.87
N LEU A 99 11.15 16.93 -2.78
CA LEU A 99 10.15 17.68 -2.02
C LEU A 99 10.04 17.17 -0.57
N GLU A 100 10.10 15.86 -0.37
CA GLU A 100 10.04 15.20 0.94
C GLU A 100 10.81 13.87 0.87
N THR A 101 11.46 13.48 1.96
CA THR A 101 12.19 12.20 2.10
C THR A 101 11.85 11.62 3.45
N ASP A 102 11.61 10.31 3.50
CA ASP A 102 11.62 9.55 4.74
C ASP A 102 12.49 8.28 4.59
N ASN A 103 13.16 7.91 5.68
CA ASN A 103 13.99 6.72 5.82
C ASN A 103 13.45 5.69 6.83
N ASP A 104 12.71 6.08 7.87
CA ASP A 104 12.51 5.22 9.04
C ASP A 104 11.15 5.34 9.74
N ASP A 105 10.25 6.24 9.32
CA ASP A 105 9.00 6.49 10.07
C ASP A 105 7.93 5.41 9.81
N GLY A 106 8.14 4.54 8.83
CA GLY A 106 7.23 3.44 8.52
C GLY A 106 7.40 2.26 9.49
N THR A 107 6.29 1.65 9.90
CA THR A 107 6.27 0.63 10.98
C THR A 107 6.05 -0.82 10.54
N LEU A 108 5.84 -1.10 9.24
CA LEU A 108 5.70 -2.47 8.69
C LEU A 108 6.98 -2.98 8.01
N GLY A 109 8.00 -2.94 8.86
CA GLY A 109 9.44 -3.07 8.67
C GLY A 109 10.02 -2.15 9.74
N ALA A 110 11.02 -2.55 10.53
CA ALA A 110 11.46 -1.72 11.67
C ALA A 110 12.09 -0.37 11.26
N THR A 111 12.21 -0.15 9.96
CA THR A 111 12.93 0.91 9.24
C THR A 111 12.27 1.07 7.85
N SER A 112 10.94 0.86 7.76
CA SER A 112 10.23 1.16 6.51
C SER A 112 10.05 2.67 6.40
N SER A 113 9.71 3.18 5.23
CA SER A 113 9.46 4.63 5.04
C SER A 113 8.04 4.92 4.63
N SER A 114 7.54 6.08 5.08
CA SER A 114 6.28 6.70 4.76
C SER A 114 6.40 8.21 4.58
N ILE A 115 5.66 8.70 3.58
CA ILE A 115 5.42 10.12 3.34
C ILE A 115 3.91 10.31 3.53
N ALA A 116 3.49 11.15 4.47
CA ALA A 116 2.08 11.35 4.78
C ALA A 116 1.71 12.82 4.59
N GLY A 117 0.82 13.12 3.64
CA GLY A 117 0.21 14.44 3.49
C GLY A 117 1.05 15.49 2.73
N ALA A 118 2.14 15.08 2.08
CA ALA A 118 3.04 15.98 1.36
C ALA A 118 2.31 16.76 0.26
N VAL A 119 2.44 18.09 0.28
CA VAL A 119 1.64 18.99 -0.56
C VAL A 119 2.23 19.13 -1.96
N ILE A 120 1.39 18.91 -2.97
CA ILE A 120 1.73 19.12 -4.38
C ILE A 120 1.66 20.62 -4.71
N PRO A 121 2.76 21.28 -5.12
CA PRO A 121 2.80 22.72 -5.32
C PRO A 121 2.12 23.20 -6.61
N ALA A 122 2.12 22.36 -7.65
CA ALA A 122 1.59 22.70 -8.97
C ALA A 122 1.05 21.46 -9.71
N ASP A 123 0.18 21.65 -10.69
CA ASP A 123 -0.25 20.56 -11.58
C ASP A 123 0.96 19.99 -12.34
N GLY A 124 1.10 18.67 -12.37
CA GLY A 124 2.22 18.04 -13.08
C GLY A 124 2.35 16.54 -12.87
N THR A 125 3.43 16.00 -13.43
CA THR A 125 3.87 14.62 -13.18
C THR A 125 4.97 14.64 -12.14
N TYR A 126 4.73 13.99 -11.01
CA TYR A 126 5.67 13.84 -9.90
C TYR A 126 6.20 12.42 -9.85
N TYR A 127 7.22 12.20 -9.02
CA TYR A 127 7.87 10.90 -8.92
C TYR A 127 8.01 10.45 -7.48
N LEU A 128 7.88 9.15 -7.24
CA LEU A 128 8.33 8.51 -6.02
C LEU A 128 9.59 7.71 -6.34
N ARG A 129 10.62 7.83 -5.51
CA ARG A 129 11.84 7.05 -5.62
C ARG A 129 11.99 6.17 -4.39
N VAL A 130 12.04 4.87 -4.61
CA VAL A 130 12.33 3.86 -3.57
C VAL A 130 13.76 3.38 -3.74
N ARG A 131 14.50 3.30 -2.63
CA ARG A 131 15.85 2.72 -2.57
C ARG A 131 16.08 2.10 -1.22
N HIS A 132 17.13 1.30 -1.08
CA HIS A 132 17.62 0.93 0.24
C HIS A 132 18.47 2.07 0.84
N SER A 133 18.46 2.24 2.16
CA SER A 133 19.30 3.21 2.88
C SER A 133 20.81 3.10 2.61
N VAL A 134 21.29 1.88 2.35
CA VAL A 134 22.69 1.60 2.03
C VAL A 134 22.80 0.98 0.63
N ALA A 135 23.82 1.39 -0.12
CA ALA A 135 24.03 0.94 -1.50
C ALA A 135 24.29 -0.56 -1.66
N THR A 136 24.62 -1.28 -0.59
CA THR A 136 24.80 -2.74 -0.60
C THR A 136 23.56 -3.51 -0.16
N GLY A 137 22.51 -2.80 0.26
CA GLY A 137 21.25 -3.35 0.71
C GLY A 137 20.35 -3.73 -0.47
N GLN A 138 19.36 -4.56 -0.17
CA GLN A 138 18.34 -5.04 -1.11
C GLN A 138 17.01 -5.14 -0.38
N LEU A 139 15.91 -4.95 -1.10
CA LEU A 139 14.54 -5.16 -0.64
C LEU A 139 13.86 -6.11 -1.62
N ARG A 140 13.44 -7.30 -1.17
CA ARG A 140 13.03 -8.40 -2.08
C ARG A 140 11.90 -9.26 -1.50
N PRO A 141 10.63 -8.91 -1.74
CA PRO A 141 10.16 -7.66 -2.33
C PRO A 141 9.95 -6.56 -1.28
N TYR A 142 9.65 -5.36 -1.75
CA TYR A 142 8.82 -4.40 -1.02
C TYR A 142 7.47 -4.24 -1.73
N GLU A 143 6.45 -3.77 -1.02
CA GLU A 143 5.24 -3.21 -1.62
C GLU A 143 5.22 -1.70 -1.42
N LEU A 144 4.83 -0.94 -2.44
CA LEU A 144 4.61 0.51 -2.36
C LEU A 144 3.11 0.80 -2.50
N TYR A 145 2.58 1.53 -1.53
CA TYR A 145 1.22 2.03 -1.53
C TYR A 145 1.27 3.53 -1.81
N VAL A 146 0.40 4.02 -2.70
CA VAL A 146 0.35 5.43 -3.10
C VAL A 146 -1.09 5.89 -3.19
N VAL A 147 -1.40 7.00 -2.55
CA VAL A 147 -2.72 7.61 -2.51
C VAL A 147 -2.57 9.11 -2.68
N LEU A 148 -3.35 9.66 -3.60
CA LEU A 148 -3.54 11.10 -3.70
C LEU A 148 -4.85 11.46 -3.02
N ARG A 149 -4.80 12.50 -2.19
CA ARG A 149 -5.98 13.09 -1.58
C ARG A 149 -6.06 14.55 -1.96
N GLY A 150 -7.17 14.93 -2.59
CA GLY A 150 -7.47 16.31 -2.94
C GLY A 150 -8.89 16.66 -2.50
N GLY A 151 -9.21 17.96 -2.49
CA GLY A 151 -10.53 18.46 -2.12
C GLY A 151 -10.75 18.57 -0.61
N LEU A 152 -12.03 18.49 -0.20
CA LEU A 152 -12.41 18.72 1.20
C LEU A 152 -12.18 17.46 2.04
N GLN A 153 -11.45 17.64 3.13
CA GLN A 153 -11.30 16.64 4.19
C GLN A 153 -12.60 16.53 4.98
N GLN A 154 -12.88 15.33 5.50
CA GLN A 154 -13.88 15.20 6.55
C GLN A 154 -13.39 15.98 7.76
N VAL A 155 -14.22 16.88 8.28
CA VAL A 155 -13.91 17.63 9.50
C VAL A 155 -14.27 16.75 10.68
N GLU A 156 -13.35 16.65 11.63
CA GLU A 156 -13.59 16.04 12.93
C GLU A 156 -14.78 16.68 13.68
N VAL A 157 -15.50 15.86 14.44
CA VAL A 157 -16.62 16.30 15.28
C VAL A 157 -16.57 15.62 16.65
N GLU A 158 -16.39 16.44 17.68
CA GLU A 158 -16.41 16.00 19.08
C GLU A 158 -17.83 15.89 19.68
N PRO A 159 -18.06 14.95 20.64
CA PRO A 159 -17.10 13.97 21.17
C PRO A 159 -16.97 12.71 20.29
N ASN A 160 -15.77 12.16 20.13
CA ASN A 160 -15.51 10.96 19.33
C ASN A 160 -14.59 9.89 19.99
N ASP A 161 -14.41 9.94 21.32
CA ASP A 161 -13.55 9.06 22.15
C ASP A 161 -13.99 7.58 22.24
N VAL A 162 -14.90 7.13 21.36
CA VAL A 162 -15.54 5.81 21.45
C VAL A 162 -15.52 5.08 20.10
N PHE A 163 -15.10 3.82 20.11
CA PHE A 163 -15.15 2.92 18.96
C PHE A 163 -16.58 2.53 18.52
N PRO A 164 -16.79 2.16 17.23
CA PRO A 164 -15.80 2.12 16.15
C PRO A 164 -15.43 3.52 15.62
N GLY A 165 -16.05 4.59 16.12
CA GLY A 165 -15.77 5.96 15.71
C GLY A 165 -16.71 6.52 14.65
N THR A 166 -16.46 7.76 14.25
CA THR A 166 -17.21 8.44 13.18
C THR A 166 -16.84 7.85 11.82
N PRO A 167 -17.81 7.43 10.97
CA PRO A 167 -17.48 6.88 9.66
C PRO A 167 -16.64 7.85 8.81
N LEU A 168 -15.49 7.38 8.27
CA LEU A 168 -14.71 8.08 7.23
C LEU A 168 -15.41 7.90 5.89
N SER A 169 -16.60 8.48 5.77
CA SER A 169 -17.45 8.30 4.60
C SER A 169 -16.81 8.88 3.34
N GLY A 170 -16.86 8.14 2.21
CA GLY A 170 -16.68 8.61 0.82
C GLY A 170 -15.33 9.20 0.40
N THR A 171 -14.77 10.14 1.16
CA THR A 171 -13.52 10.85 0.90
C THR A 171 -12.30 10.04 1.34
N GLY A 172 -12.47 9.14 2.33
CA GLY A 172 -11.40 8.28 2.83
C GLY A 172 -10.26 9.03 3.52
N TRP A 173 -10.53 10.25 4.01
CA TRP A 173 -9.58 11.05 4.78
C TRP A 173 -10.26 12.14 5.61
N ALA A 174 -9.65 12.49 6.74
CA ALA A 174 -10.11 13.49 7.70
C ALA A 174 -8.96 14.40 8.16
N GLY A 175 -9.32 15.61 8.55
CA GLY A 175 -8.45 16.52 9.29
C GLY A 175 -9.02 16.72 10.69
N GLY A 176 -8.15 16.63 11.69
CA GLY A 176 -8.53 16.69 13.09
C GLY A 176 -7.43 17.27 13.97
N ALA A 177 -7.70 17.37 15.26
CA ALA A 177 -6.74 17.79 16.27
C ALA A 177 -7.10 17.23 17.64
N LEU A 178 -6.11 16.62 18.30
CA LEU A 178 -6.27 16.23 19.70
C LEU A 178 -6.42 17.51 20.55
N ALA A 179 -7.53 17.65 21.26
CA ALA A 179 -7.78 18.79 22.15
C ALA A 179 -6.82 18.82 23.34
N ASN A 180 -6.27 17.67 23.74
CA ASN A 180 -5.24 17.49 24.76
C ASN A 180 -4.64 16.07 24.66
N GLY A 181 -3.58 15.75 25.41
CA GLY A 181 -2.92 14.44 25.33
C GLY A 181 -3.74 13.21 25.76
N LEU A 182 -4.91 13.40 26.38
CA LEU A 182 -5.85 12.30 26.68
C LEU A 182 -6.97 12.17 25.66
N ASP A 183 -7.01 13.06 24.67
CA ASP A 183 -7.99 13.00 23.59
C ASP A 183 -7.72 11.80 22.68
N VAL A 184 -8.79 11.22 22.16
CA VAL A 184 -8.73 10.01 21.34
C VAL A 184 -9.75 10.11 20.22
N ASP A 185 -9.27 10.22 19.01
CA ASP A 185 -10.15 10.41 17.87
C ASP A 185 -10.40 9.08 17.19
N ASN A 186 -11.65 8.61 17.25
CA ASN A 186 -12.03 7.34 16.65
C ASN A 186 -12.80 7.58 15.34
N TYR A 187 -12.37 6.87 14.30
CA TYR A 187 -12.96 6.86 12.97
C TYR A 187 -13.34 5.44 12.55
N ALA A 188 -14.40 5.26 11.75
CA ALA A 188 -14.83 3.95 11.29
C ALA A 188 -14.67 3.76 9.78
N ILE A 189 -14.27 2.57 9.37
CA ILE A 189 -14.25 2.10 7.98
C ILE A 189 -14.94 0.75 7.87
N ASP A 190 -15.61 0.49 6.75
CA ASP A 190 -16.15 -0.83 6.43
C ASP A 190 -15.20 -1.55 5.47
N LEU A 191 -14.81 -2.77 5.82
CA LEU A 191 -13.99 -3.64 4.97
C LEU A 191 -14.76 -4.91 4.62
N GLN A 192 -14.56 -5.41 3.42
CA GLN A 192 -14.94 -6.75 2.99
C GLN A 192 -13.80 -7.74 3.23
N ALA A 193 -14.15 -9.02 3.35
CA ALA A 193 -13.16 -10.08 3.49
C ALA A 193 -12.18 -10.09 2.31
N GLY A 194 -10.90 -9.95 2.61
CA GLY A 194 -9.80 -9.93 1.65
C GLY A 194 -9.38 -8.55 1.15
N GLU A 195 -10.13 -7.49 1.46
CA GLU A 195 -9.69 -6.12 1.16
C GLU A 195 -8.51 -5.74 2.04
N THR A 196 -7.60 -4.92 1.51
CA THR A 196 -6.46 -4.39 2.26
C THR A 196 -6.68 -2.91 2.51
N VAL A 197 -6.65 -2.47 3.77
CA VAL A 197 -6.59 -1.05 4.11
C VAL A 197 -5.14 -0.60 4.23
N PHE A 198 -4.86 0.60 3.71
CA PHE A 198 -3.69 1.41 4.00
C PHE A 198 -4.16 2.65 4.77
N VAL A 199 -3.78 2.74 6.03
CA VAL A 199 -4.01 3.89 6.91
C VAL A 199 -2.70 4.67 7.00
N SER A 200 -2.76 5.98 6.82
CA SER A 200 -1.61 6.86 6.94
C SER A 200 -1.99 8.11 7.74
N LEU A 201 -1.15 8.48 8.70
CA LEU A 201 -1.32 9.64 9.56
C LEU A 201 -0.18 10.62 9.30
N ASP A 202 -0.55 11.86 8.99
CA ASP A 202 0.34 13.02 8.89
C ASP A 202 0.23 13.81 10.19
N LEU A 203 1.32 13.95 10.92
CA LEU A 203 1.37 14.60 12.24
C LEU A 203 1.81 16.08 12.16
N ASP A 204 2.22 16.56 10.98
CA ASP A 204 2.53 17.97 10.71
C ASP A 204 1.85 18.44 9.39
N PRO A 205 0.50 18.49 9.35
CA PRO A 205 -0.23 18.81 8.13
C PRO A 205 -0.04 20.26 7.66
N GLU A 206 0.43 21.14 8.54
CA GLU A 206 0.83 22.51 8.27
C GLU A 206 2.22 22.64 7.63
N ARG A 207 3.07 21.61 7.75
CA ARG A 207 4.48 21.63 7.35
C ARG A 207 5.24 22.79 7.99
N ASP A 208 5.00 23.01 9.28
CA ASP A 208 5.57 24.12 10.03
C ASP A 208 6.65 23.69 11.04
N THR A 209 7.03 22.40 11.02
CA THR A 209 8.03 21.77 11.89
C THR A 209 7.62 21.70 13.37
N VAL A 210 6.35 21.95 13.70
CA VAL A 210 5.81 21.69 15.04
C VAL A 210 5.54 20.21 15.17
N GLU A 211 6.40 19.55 15.93
CA GLU A 211 6.36 18.11 16.13
C GLU A 211 5.50 17.72 17.35
N TRP A 212 4.81 16.59 17.23
CA TRP A 212 4.20 15.89 18.35
C TRP A 212 4.09 14.40 18.03
N ASN A 213 4.31 13.56 19.04
CA ASN A 213 4.27 12.11 18.84
C ASN A 213 2.83 11.58 18.98
N GLY A 214 2.16 11.46 17.84
CA GLY A 214 0.89 10.77 17.69
C GLY A 214 1.09 9.33 17.22
N ARG A 215 0.08 8.48 17.42
CA ARG A 215 0.08 7.11 16.91
C ARG A 215 -1.24 6.77 16.27
N VAL A 216 -1.23 5.77 15.38
CA VAL A 216 -2.47 5.26 14.77
C VAL A 216 -2.72 3.80 15.13
N GLY A 217 -3.96 3.52 15.49
CA GLY A 217 -4.47 2.20 15.82
C GLY A 217 -5.54 1.72 14.85
N LEU A 218 -5.67 0.41 14.68
CA LEU A 218 -6.76 -0.26 13.96
C LEU A 218 -7.38 -1.34 14.85
N GLY A 219 -8.71 -1.45 14.91
CA GLY A 219 -9.41 -2.28 15.89
C GLY A 219 -10.90 -2.53 15.56
N THR A 220 -11.70 -3.08 16.47
CA THR A 220 -11.41 -3.41 17.88
C THR A 220 -11.14 -4.89 18.14
N PHE A 221 -10.94 -5.77 17.16
CA PHE A 221 -10.52 -7.19 17.31
C PHE A 221 -10.85 -7.90 18.65
N GLY A 222 -12.10 -7.83 19.13
CA GLY A 222 -12.48 -8.40 20.44
C GLY A 222 -11.96 -7.65 21.67
N GLY A 223 -11.87 -6.32 21.61
CA GLY A 223 -11.28 -5.42 22.62
C GLY A 223 -9.80 -5.06 22.40
N LEU A 224 -9.18 -5.49 21.31
CA LEU A 224 -7.77 -5.23 20.97
C LEU A 224 -7.65 -4.23 19.82
N VAL A 225 -6.62 -3.38 19.88
CA VAL A 225 -6.24 -2.44 18.83
C VAL A 225 -4.81 -2.77 18.42
N LEU A 226 -4.58 -2.98 17.12
CA LEU A 226 -3.25 -3.03 16.54
C LEU A 226 -2.77 -1.60 16.43
N VAL A 227 -1.61 -1.30 17.01
CA VAL A 227 -1.08 0.06 17.07
C VAL A 227 0.25 0.08 16.33
N VAL A 228 0.42 1.10 15.51
CA VAL A 228 1.72 1.50 14.98
C VAL A 228 2.09 2.83 15.59
N ASN A 229 3.37 2.95 15.93
CA ASN A 229 3.95 4.08 16.61
C ASN A 229 5.44 4.05 16.29
N ASP A 230 5.89 4.90 15.40
CA ASP A 230 7.29 5.25 15.34
C ASP A 230 7.63 6.22 16.48
N ALA A 231 8.84 6.08 17.01
CA ALA A 231 9.35 6.92 18.09
C ALA A 231 10.39 7.92 17.58
N GLY A 232 10.51 8.05 16.26
CA GLY A 232 11.28 9.08 15.58
C GLY A 232 10.86 10.49 16.00
N ALA A 233 11.72 11.42 15.65
CA ALA A 233 11.54 12.85 15.86
C ALA A 233 12.06 13.59 14.61
N GLU A 234 11.78 13.00 13.44
CA GLU A 234 12.23 13.51 12.14
C GLU A 234 11.00 14.02 11.40
N THR A 235 10.89 15.34 11.31
CA THR A 235 9.77 16.00 10.63
C THR A 235 9.86 15.89 9.09
N PRO A 236 8.74 15.68 8.38
CA PRO A 236 7.38 15.50 8.91
C PRO A 236 7.11 14.09 9.44
N ASP A 237 6.75 13.99 10.72
CA ASP A 237 6.42 12.71 11.35
C ASP A 237 5.20 12.07 10.67
N SER A 238 5.29 10.76 10.44
CA SER A 238 4.22 10.00 9.81
C SER A 238 4.02 8.64 10.46
N GLU A 239 2.80 8.11 10.33
CA GLU A 239 2.51 6.72 10.67
C GLU A 239 1.83 6.01 9.51
N ALA A 240 2.18 4.74 9.29
CA ALA A 240 1.57 3.91 8.26
C ALA A 240 1.19 2.53 8.79
N LEU A 241 -0.08 2.14 8.62
CA LEU A 241 -0.59 0.83 8.99
C LEU A 241 -1.28 0.17 7.80
N PHE A 242 -0.98 -1.10 7.58
CA PHE A 242 -1.58 -1.91 6.53
C PHE A 242 -2.24 -3.14 7.11
N MET A 243 -3.45 -3.48 6.67
CA MET A 243 -4.13 -4.70 7.11
C MET A 243 -5.01 -5.27 6.01
N THR A 244 -4.90 -6.58 5.79
CA THR A 244 -5.90 -7.31 5.00
C THR A 244 -6.98 -7.88 5.91
N ALA A 245 -8.23 -7.47 5.70
CA ALA A 245 -9.36 -7.93 6.48
C ALA A 245 -9.60 -9.43 6.24
N ARG A 246 -9.64 -10.22 7.31
CA ARG A 246 -10.06 -11.63 7.22
C ARG A 246 -11.55 -11.77 6.98
N ASN A 247 -12.34 -10.96 7.69
CA ASN A 247 -13.79 -11.00 7.68
C ASN A 247 -14.34 -9.65 7.22
N ALA A 248 -15.54 -9.64 6.65
CA ALA A 248 -16.23 -8.38 6.43
C ALA A 248 -16.72 -7.80 7.77
N GLY A 249 -16.70 -6.48 7.89
CA GLY A 249 -17.19 -5.77 9.07
C GLY A 249 -16.73 -4.33 9.15
N THR A 250 -17.21 -3.64 10.19
CA THR A 250 -16.77 -2.29 10.54
C THR A 250 -15.54 -2.38 11.44
N TYR A 251 -14.49 -1.69 11.05
CA TYR A 251 -13.23 -1.55 11.78
C TYR A 251 -13.08 -0.11 12.24
N GLY A 252 -12.56 0.09 13.45
CA GLY A 252 -12.22 1.40 13.98
C GLY A 252 -10.75 1.74 13.76
N ILE A 253 -10.47 2.96 13.34
CA ILE A 253 -9.17 3.60 13.33
C ILE A 253 -9.13 4.55 14.52
N GLN A 254 -8.02 4.58 15.24
CA GLN A 254 -7.84 5.40 16.43
C GLN A 254 -6.61 6.29 16.27
N VAL A 255 -6.76 7.60 16.44
CA VAL A 255 -5.67 8.56 16.54
C VAL A 255 -5.57 9.00 18.00
N LEU A 256 -4.36 9.00 18.55
CA LEU A 256 -4.14 9.38 19.95
C LEU A 256 -2.67 9.71 20.22
N SER A 257 -2.41 10.38 21.32
CA SER A 257 -1.05 10.64 21.81
C SER A 257 -0.29 9.34 22.13
N ALA A 258 0.97 9.24 21.70
CA ALA A 258 1.86 8.16 22.07
C ALA A 258 2.14 8.14 23.58
N THR A 259 2.34 9.32 24.16
CA THR A 259 2.77 9.51 25.55
C THR A 259 1.60 9.81 26.50
N GLY A 260 0.44 10.20 25.97
CA GLY A 260 -0.71 10.66 26.75
C GLY A 260 -0.58 12.12 27.24
N VAL A 261 0.38 12.87 26.70
CA VAL A 261 0.73 14.24 27.13
C VAL A 261 0.68 15.22 25.96
N GLU A 262 1.16 14.80 24.81
CA GLU A 262 1.26 15.61 23.60
C GLU A 262 -0.04 15.63 22.80
N SER A 263 -0.25 16.70 22.05
CA SER A 263 -1.42 16.89 21.19
C SER A 263 -1.07 17.82 20.04
N GLY A 264 -1.70 17.61 18.89
CA GLY A 264 -1.52 18.47 17.72
C GLY A 264 -2.60 18.21 16.68
N THR A 265 -2.47 18.94 15.56
CA THR A 265 -3.25 18.73 14.34
C THR A 265 -2.76 17.48 13.62
N TYR A 266 -3.65 16.82 12.88
CA TYR A 266 -3.28 15.71 12.01
C TYR A 266 -4.13 15.67 10.75
N GLN A 267 -3.65 14.93 9.77
CA GLN A 267 -4.46 14.41 8.68
C GLN A 267 -4.40 12.90 8.63
N LEU A 268 -5.57 12.27 8.66
CA LEU A 268 -5.74 10.84 8.58
C LEU A 268 -6.23 10.46 7.18
N SER A 269 -5.54 9.54 6.51
CA SER A 269 -5.97 8.93 5.25
C SER A 269 -6.19 7.43 5.43
N ALA A 270 -7.31 6.91 4.94
CA ALA A 270 -7.62 5.48 4.90
C ALA A 270 -8.03 5.08 3.48
N GLN A 271 -7.17 4.35 2.78
CA GLN A 271 -7.43 3.82 1.45
C GLN A 271 -7.69 2.32 1.49
N ILE A 272 -8.82 1.90 0.92
CA ILE A 272 -9.18 0.49 0.78
C ILE A 272 -8.76 0.03 -0.62
N PHE A 273 -7.97 -1.04 -0.68
CA PHE A 273 -7.60 -1.74 -1.89
C PHE A 273 -8.45 -3.01 -2.03
N PRO A 274 -9.00 -3.27 -3.22
CA PRO A 274 -9.89 -4.41 -3.43
C PRO A 274 -9.15 -5.72 -3.16
N ALA A 275 -9.90 -6.72 -2.70
CA ALA A 275 -9.39 -8.06 -2.55
C ALA A 275 -8.83 -8.57 -3.90
N PRO A 276 -7.68 -9.28 -3.90
CA PRO A 276 -7.25 -10.00 -5.09
C PRO A 276 -8.38 -10.93 -5.54
N PRO A 277 -8.59 -11.09 -6.86
CA PRO A 277 -9.55 -12.05 -7.34
C PRO A 277 -9.25 -13.44 -6.75
N PRO A 278 -10.28 -14.25 -6.47
CA PRO A 278 -10.10 -15.56 -5.86
C PRO A 278 -9.09 -16.40 -6.66
N CYS A 279 -8.26 -17.17 -5.96
CA CYS A 279 -7.35 -18.10 -6.62
C CYS A 279 -8.12 -19.03 -7.55
N LEU A 280 -7.54 -19.39 -8.70
CA LEU A 280 -8.05 -20.48 -9.50
C LEU A 280 -7.33 -21.77 -9.09
N VAL A 281 -8.09 -22.78 -8.63
CA VAL A 281 -7.55 -24.14 -8.49
C VAL A 281 -7.68 -24.83 -9.83
N ALA A 282 -6.55 -25.27 -10.38
CA ALA A 282 -6.53 -26.11 -11.58
C ALA A 282 -6.36 -27.57 -11.19
N ASN A 283 -7.38 -28.40 -11.40
CA ASN A 283 -7.24 -29.85 -11.27
C ASN A 283 -6.96 -30.44 -12.65
N SER A 284 -5.89 -31.22 -12.77
CA SER A 284 -5.72 -32.05 -13.97
C SER A 284 -6.64 -33.26 -13.86
N LEU A 285 -7.56 -33.38 -14.81
CA LEU A 285 -8.58 -34.42 -14.80
C LEU A 285 -8.08 -35.78 -15.30
N ASN A 286 -6.88 -35.84 -15.87
CA ASN A 286 -6.41 -37.02 -16.59
C ASN A 286 -4.96 -37.43 -16.28
N VAL A 287 -4.48 -37.25 -15.04
CA VAL A 287 -3.17 -37.75 -14.61
C VAL A 287 -3.26 -39.17 -14.04
N PRO A 288 -2.34 -40.09 -14.42
CA PRO A 288 -1.23 -39.88 -15.37
C PRO A 288 -1.64 -40.05 -16.84
N VAL A 289 -1.22 -39.11 -17.71
CA VAL A 289 -1.24 -39.28 -19.17
C VAL A 289 0.04 -40.01 -19.57
N ALA A 290 -0.09 -41.18 -20.21
CA ALA A 290 1.06 -41.93 -20.68
C ALA A 290 1.78 -41.21 -21.84
N ILE A 291 3.10 -41.06 -21.74
CA ILE A 291 3.93 -40.52 -22.83
C ILE A 291 4.11 -41.62 -23.89
N PRO A 292 3.78 -41.39 -25.17
CA PRO A 292 3.97 -42.39 -26.22
C PRO A 292 5.45 -42.77 -26.40
N ALA A 293 5.71 -44.05 -26.67
CA ALA A 293 7.07 -44.57 -26.87
C ALA A 293 7.72 -44.22 -28.24
N GLY A 294 7.05 -43.41 -29.07
CA GLY A 294 7.52 -42.93 -30.38
C GLY A 294 7.06 -41.48 -30.63
N PRO A 295 7.24 -40.91 -31.85
CA PRO A 295 6.76 -39.56 -32.15
C PRO A 295 5.25 -39.47 -31.90
N GLY A 296 4.83 -38.62 -30.97
CA GLY A 296 3.43 -38.49 -30.57
C GLY A 296 3.20 -37.29 -29.64
N VAL A 297 1.93 -36.97 -29.40
CA VAL A 297 1.51 -35.88 -28.53
C VAL A 297 0.69 -36.45 -27.38
N ALA A 298 1.05 -36.10 -26.15
CA ALA A 298 0.24 -36.34 -24.96
C ALA A 298 -0.48 -35.03 -24.59
N THR A 299 -1.80 -35.09 -24.39
CA THR A 299 -2.60 -33.92 -24.01
C THR A 299 -3.23 -34.14 -22.65
N SER A 300 -3.09 -33.17 -21.75
CA SER A 300 -3.79 -33.12 -20.47
C SER A 300 -4.79 -31.97 -20.46
N THR A 301 -5.90 -32.14 -19.75
CA THR A 301 -6.92 -31.10 -19.57
C THR A 301 -6.94 -30.64 -18.12
N LEU A 302 -6.95 -29.32 -17.93
CA LEU A 302 -7.12 -28.66 -16.63
C LEU A 302 -8.54 -28.10 -16.55
N ASP A 303 -9.24 -28.41 -15.46
CA ASP A 303 -10.44 -27.65 -15.08
C ASP A 303 -10.02 -26.55 -14.11
N LEU A 304 -10.42 -25.31 -14.42
CA LEU A 304 -10.20 -24.13 -13.57
C LEU A 304 -11.44 -23.91 -12.68
N PHE A 305 -11.24 -23.86 -11.38
CA PHE A 305 -12.27 -23.55 -10.38
C PHE A 305 -11.90 -22.31 -9.60
N GLU A 306 -12.85 -21.40 -9.35
CA GLU A 306 -12.65 -20.31 -8.39
C GLU A 306 -12.57 -20.86 -6.97
N CYS A 307 -11.58 -20.41 -6.20
CA CYS A 307 -11.49 -20.61 -4.77
C CYS A 307 -12.64 -19.88 -4.09
N ILE A 308 -13.69 -20.60 -3.73
CA ILE A 308 -14.61 -20.11 -2.70
C ILE A 308 -13.81 -20.12 -1.39
N ARG A 309 -13.45 -18.94 -0.86
CA ARG A 309 -12.95 -18.84 0.52
C ARG A 309 -14.09 -19.26 1.44
N THR A 310 -14.07 -20.51 1.91
CA THR A 310 -15.01 -20.99 2.90
C THR A 310 -14.53 -20.60 4.29
N GLY A 311 -15.30 -19.73 4.97
CA GLY A 311 -15.39 -19.61 6.42
C GLY A 311 -14.29 -18.83 7.12
#